data_AF-A0A420GEE1-F1
#
_entry.id   AF-A0A420GEE1-F1
#
_cell.length_a   1.000
_cell.length_b   1.000
_cell.length_c   1.000
_cell.angle_alpha   90.00
_cell.angle_beta   90.00
_cell.angle_gamma   90.00
#
_symmetry.space_group_name_H-M   'P 1'
#
loop_
_entity.id
_entity.type
_entity.pdbx_description
1 polymer ?
#
loop_
_entity_poly.entity_id
_entity_poly.type
_entity_poly.pdbx_seq_one_letter_code
_entity_poly.pdbx_strand_id
1 'polypeptide(L)'
;MQLYPLQTSFTAGEPLDLAVQPRSRFSVAIYQQQDDESLVSVGGVIAAGTRDVAVKLINGDYVFESSRERKPVRFDSDWNWPTITVRPETGALESGAYAAIAYEVGPNGEPLTELGRRCAARLPVFAGPPDSDSMALIVIRPRSPVASIAYIVPIATYHAYNSMGGGCFYGDPVFRTHPARKVSLLRPGGGLGIQIGHAEDPYDKRSPRQHFTHWDAKFIRWLRAQHFACDFYTDVDLHRGTDLDLNQYRCMLSVGHHEYWTQQMRDHVARFIAGGGNLAVFSGNTCYRPIDFGADGDLQNIREMNRLADQWPDFNESNLIGLSYGYGGGSYGIWSRFRRKWVKTGREPIGFTVQRADHWAFAGTNVKDGQTFGAEDHLVGYEADGVPAIPNGFVTLANTSRLTGWEVGGTGAIGVFKPDLGSGANQGTVFNCGTTDWPRILGDSGAGSHAIVSRITHNVIRRFSDVSTRDVSHEDSALRESLAPGGGEHRTPIDAGSA
;
A
#
# COMPACT_ATOMS: atom_id res chain seq x y z
N MET A 1 -3.39 -5.49 -24.85
CA MET A 1 -3.74 -6.89 -24.52
C MET A 1 -3.75 -7.02 -23.01
N GLN A 2 -4.67 -7.77 -22.41
CA GLN A 2 -4.75 -7.90 -20.94
C GLN A 2 -4.17 -9.21 -20.40
N LEU A 3 -3.82 -9.19 -19.11
CA LEU A 3 -3.41 -10.33 -18.30
C LEU A 3 -3.77 -10.05 -16.83
N TYR A 4 -3.73 -11.09 -15.98
CA TYR A 4 -3.85 -10.96 -14.53
C TYR A 4 -3.16 -12.13 -13.83
N PRO A 5 -2.64 -11.96 -12.60
CA PRO A 5 -2.03 -13.06 -11.87
C PRO A 5 -3.10 -13.98 -11.28
N LEU A 6 -2.76 -15.27 -11.11
CA LEU A 6 -3.63 -16.25 -10.45
C LEU A 6 -3.53 -16.21 -8.93
N GLN A 7 -2.57 -15.46 -8.40
CA GLN A 7 -2.38 -15.20 -6.97
C GLN A 7 -2.15 -13.70 -6.77
N THR A 8 -2.48 -13.17 -5.60
CA THR A 8 -2.27 -11.74 -5.31
C THR A 8 -0.80 -11.41 -5.02
N SER A 9 -0.03 -12.40 -4.57
CA SER A 9 1.42 -12.31 -4.35
C SER A 9 2.11 -13.63 -4.73
N PHE A 10 3.43 -13.58 -4.91
CA PHE A 10 4.28 -14.75 -5.20
C PHE A 10 5.54 -14.73 -4.34
N THR A 11 6.03 -15.89 -3.91
CA THR A 11 7.28 -15.97 -3.15
C THR A 11 8.50 -15.73 -4.04
N ALA A 12 9.49 -14.98 -3.56
CA ALA A 12 10.74 -14.75 -4.27
C ALA A 12 11.37 -16.05 -4.82
N GLY A 13 11.61 -16.07 -6.13
CA GLY A 13 12.18 -17.21 -6.86
C GLY A 13 11.19 -18.32 -7.27
N GLU A 14 9.92 -18.21 -6.89
CA GLU A 14 8.85 -19.06 -7.44
C GLU A 14 8.42 -18.58 -8.83
N PRO A 15 7.89 -19.48 -9.69
CA PRO A 15 7.28 -19.08 -10.95
C PRO A 15 6.05 -18.19 -10.75
N LEU A 16 5.78 -17.36 -11.75
CA LEU A 16 4.60 -16.51 -11.83
C LEU A 16 3.53 -17.19 -12.67
N ASP A 17 2.38 -17.47 -12.07
CA ASP A 17 1.22 -17.99 -12.77
C ASP A 17 0.32 -16.84 -13.22
N LEU A 18 0.19 -16.67 -14.54
CA LEU A 18 -0.52 -15.57 -15.17
C LEU A 18 -1.61 -16.10 -16.09
N ALA A 19 -2.80 -15.54 -15.96
CA ALA A 19 -3.86 -15.68 -16.95
C ALA A 19 -3.70 -14.63 -18.04
N VAL A 20 -3.86 -15.04 -19.30
CA VAL A 20 -3.58 -14.22 -20.48
C VAL A 20 -4.80 -14.12 -21.39
N GLN A 21 -5.02 -12.96 -21.98
CA GLN A 21 -6.16 -12.73 -22.85
C GLN A 21 -6.23 -13.80 -23.97
N PRO A 22 -7.41 -14.43 -24.21
CA PRO A 22 -7.59 -15.41 -25.29
C PRO A 22 -7.41 -14.80 -26.68
N ARG A 23 -6.98 -15.64 -27.64
CA ARG A 23 -6.85 -15.31 -29.07
C ARG A 23 -5.87 -14.16 -29.32
N SER A 24 -4.73 -14.22 -28.66
CA SER A 24 -3.65 -13.24 -28.81
C SER A 24 -2.32 -13.96 -29.05
N ARG A 25 -1.46 -13.33 -29.86
CA ARG A 25 -0.04 -13.69 -29.98
C ARG A 25 0.79 -12.58 -29.34
N PHE A 26 1.65 -12.93 -28.40
CA PHE A 26 2.26 -11.95 -27.51
C PHE A 26 3.57 -12.44 -26.89
N SER A 27 4.32 -11.49 -26.34
CA SER A 27 5.43 -11.73 -25.42
C SER A 27 5.15 -11.02 -24.10
N VAL A 28 5.92 -11.37 -23.07
CA VAL A 28 5.77 -10.80 -21.73
C VAL A 28 7.10 -10.23 -21.27
N ALA A 29 7.07 -9.03 -20.71
CA ALA A 29 8.19 -8.41 -20.03
C ALA A 29 7.83 -8.08 -18.58
N ILE A 30 8.82 -8.15 -17.69
CA ILE A 30 8.68 -7.79 -16.28
C ILE A 30 9.37 -6.46 -16.04
N TYR A 31 8.70 -5.61 -15.27
CA TYR A 31 9.13 -4.26 -14.93
C TYR A 31 8.99 -4.03 -13.43
N GLN A 32 9.84 -3.21 -12.83
CA GLN A 32 9.79 -2.89 -11.40
C GLN A 32 9.65 -1.39 -11.17
N GLN A 33 8.89 -1.03 -10.14
CA GLN A 33 8.90 0.33 -9.62
C GLN A 33 10.20 0.60 -8.86
N GLN A 34 11.05 1.45 -9.43
CA GLN A 34 12.30 1.94 -8.83
C GLN A 34 12.10 3.37 -8.30
N ASP A 35 13.11 4.22 -8.41
CA ASP A 35 13.15 5.57 -7.85
C ASP A 35 12.44 6.60 -8.76
N ASP A 36 12.41 6.31 -10.06
CA ASP A 36 11.79 7.15 -11.09
C ASP A 36 10.31 6.87 -11.30
N GLU A 37 9.61 7.81 -11.93
CA GLU A 37 8.19 7.66 -12.26
C GLU A 37 7.93 6.54 -13.28
N SER A 38 8.89 6.28 -14.15
CA SER A 38 8.83 5.15 -15.07
C SER A 38 9.32 3.87 -14.40
N LEU A 39 8.65 2.77 -14.72
CA LEU A 39 9.12 1.44 -14.36
C LEU A 39 10.37 1.09 -15.18
N VAL A 40 11.29 0.36 -14.54
CA VAL A 40 12.53 -0.13 -15.14
C VAL A 40 12.36 -1.59 -15.54
N SER A 41 12.85 -1.95 -16.72
CA SER A 41 12.77 -3.33 -17.21
C SER A 41 13.63 -4.24 -16.35
N VAL A 42 13.03 -5.32 -15.85
CA VAL A 42 13.73 -6.45 -15.21
C VAL A 42 14.15 -7.47 -16.25
N GLY A 43 13.48 -7.50 -17.41
CA GLY A 43 13.81 -8.37 -18.54
C GLY A 43 12.60 -9.08 -19.11
N GLY A 44 12.86 -10.02 -20.02
CA GLY A 44 11.84 -10.92 -20.55
C GLY A 44 11.49 -12.03 -19.57
N VAL A 45 10.83 -13.06 -20.09
CA VAL A 45 10.42 -14.23 -19.31
C VAL A 45 10.86 -15.53 -19.97
N ILE A 46 11.05 -16.55 -19.14
CA ILE A 46 11.26 -17.95 -19.53
C ILE A 46 9.98 -18.72 -19.25
N ALA A 47 9.45 -19.42 -20.26
CA ALA A 47 8.27 -20.25 -20.10
C ALA A 47 8.59 -21.52 -19.29
N ALA A 48 7.81 -21.78 -18.24
CA ALA A 48 7.92 -22.97 -17.39
C ALA A 48 6.70 -23.91 -17.51
N GLY A 49 5.55 -23.39 -17.94
CA GLY A 49 4.33 -24.19 -18.14
C GLY A 49 3.26 -23.40 -18.89
N THR A 50 2.32 -24.10 -19.53
CA THR A 50 1.18 -23.48 -20.22
C THR A 50 -0.09 -24.32 -20.10
N ARG A 51 -1.24 -23.67 -20.21
CA ARG A 51 -2.55 -24.29 -20.41
C ARG A 51 -3.35 -23.49 -21.44
N ASP A 52 -3.77 -24.14 -22.51
CA ASP A 52 -4.46 -23.51 -23.64
C ASP A 52 -3.62 -22.39 -24.32
N VAL A 53 -2.30 -22.46 -24.21
CA VAL A 53 -1.35 -21.53 -24.83
C VAL A 53 -0.22 -22.32 -25.49
N ALA A 54 0.01 -22.07 -26.77
CA ALA A 54 1.20 -22.55 -27.47
C ALA A 54 2.37 -21.59 -27.21
N VAL A 55 3.60 -22.12 -27.15
CA VAL A 55 4.79 -21.33 -26.89
C VAL A 55 5.90 -21.69 -27.86
N LYS A 56 6.61 -20.68 -28.36
CA LYS A 56 7.78 -20.81 -29.24
C LYS A 56 8.86 -19.82 -28.82
N LEU A 57 10.13 -20.20 -29.01
CA LEU A 57 11.25 -19.28 -28.87
C LEU A 57 11.56 -18.68 -30.24
N ILE A 58 11.51 -17.36 -30.39
CA ILE A 58 11.77 -16.64 -31.64
C ILE A 58 12.76 -15.52 -31.33
N ASN A 59 13.92 -15.53 -32.00
CA ASN A 59 14.98 -14.54 -31.82
C ASN A 59 15.45 -14.35 -30.36
N GLY A 60 15.35 -15.40 -29.54
CA GLY A 60 15.72 -15.35 -28.12
C GLY A 60 14.58 -14.98 -27.17
N ASP A 61 13.43 -14.56 -27.70
CA ASP A 61 12.25 -14.20 -26.91
C ASP A 61 11.16 -15.27 -26.98
N TYR A 62 10.51 -15.53 -25.85
CA TYR A 62 9.35 -16.41 -25.81
C TYR A 62 8.12 -15.70 -26.39
N VAL A 63 7.55 -16.30 -27.43
CA VAL A 63 6.31 -15.90 -28.08
C VAL A 63 5.23 -16.91 -27.73
N PHE A 64 4.15 -16.41 -27.13
CA PHE A 64 2.99 -17.16 -26.70
C PHE A 64 1.82 -16.92 -27.64
N GLU A 65 1.01 -17.95 -27.86
CA GLU A 65 -0.20 -17.89 -28.68
C GLU A 65 -1.34 -18.55 -27.92
N SER A 66 -2.24 -17.73 -27.35
CA SER A 66 -3.34 -18.20 -26.53
C SER A 66 -4.51 -18.67 -27.41
N SER A 67 -4.91 -19.92 -27.24
CA SER A 67 -6.02 -20.52 -27.98
C SER A 67 -7.26 -20.58 -27.09
N ARG A 68 -8.25 -19.73 -27.33
CA ARG A 68 -9.63 -19.84 -26.83
C ARG A 68 -10.47 -18.75 -27.49
N GLU A 69 -11.77 -18.97 -27.59
CA GLU A 69 -12.69 -17.90 -28.02
C GLU A 69 -12.75 -16.80 -26.96
N ARG A 70 -12.65 -15.54 -27.39
CA ARG A 70 -12.79 -14.39 -26.50
C ARG A 70 -14.27 -14.17 -26.20
N LYS A 71 -14.71 -14.53 -25.00
CA LYS A 71 -16.07 -14.29 -24.50
C LYS A 71 -16.06 -13.22 -23.41
N PRO A 72 -17.03 -12.31 -23.37
CA PRO A 72 -17.24 -11.44 -22.21
C PRO A 72 -17.46 -12.29 -20.96
N VAL A 73 -16.77 -11.96 -19.87
CA VAL A 73 -16.97 -12.58 -18.55
C VAL A 73 -17.36 -11.49 -17.56
N ARG A 74 -18.28 -11.82 -16.65
CA ARG A 74 -18.74 -10.88 -15.64
C ARG A 74 -17.68 -10.64 -14.56
N PHE A 75 -17.78 -9.49 -13.91
CA PHE A 75 -16.93 -9.06 -12.81
C PHE A 75 -16.95 -9.99 -11.58
N ASP A 76 -18.03 -10.74 -11.39
CA ASP A 76 -18.32 -11.61 -10.23
C ASP A 76 -18.06 -13.09 -10.52
N SER A 77 -17.39 -13.42 -11.62
CA SER A 77 -17.06 -14.78 -12.04
C SER A 77 -15.57 -14.88 -12.33
N ASP A 78 -14.96 -16.04 -12.11
CA ASP A 78 -13.58 -16.32 -12.52
C ASP A 78 -13.48 -16.30 -14.05
N TRP A 79 -12.52 -15.54 -14.59
CA TRP A 79 -12.41 -15.35 -16.04
C TRP A 79 -11.91 -16.61 -16.77
N ASN A 80 -11.22 -17.51 -16.06
CA ASN A 80 -10.78 -18.82 -16.57
C ASN A 80 -10.09 -18.74 -17.95
N TRP A 81 -9.31 -17.68 -18.14
CA TRP A 81 -8.52 -17.45 -19.33
C TRP A 81 -7.41 -18.51 -19.46
N PRO A 82 -6.82 -18.71 -20.66
CA PRO A 82 -5.58 -19.48 -20.82
C PRO A 82 -4.50 -19.00 -19.86
N THR A 83 -3.60 -19.90 -19.45
CA THR A 83 -2.59 -19.57 -18.43
C THR A 83 -1.19 -19.92 -18.90
N ILE A 84 -0.23 -19.13 -18.42
CA ILE A 84 1.21 -19.36 -18.55
C ILE A 84 1.82 -19.35 -17.16
N THR A 85 2.82 -20.20 -16.97
CA THR A 85 3.71 -20.19 -15.80
C THR A 85 5.07 -19.74 -16.29
N VAL A 86 5.59 -18.66 -15.74
CA VAL A 86 6.82 -18.03 -16.22
C VAL A 86 7.82 -17.73 -15.12
N ARG A 87 9.11 -17.67 -15.47
CA ARG A 87 10.18 -17.16 -14.60
C ARG A 87 10.81 -15.93 -15.25
N PRO A 88 11.31 -14.94 -14.48
CA PRO A 88 12.10 -13.86 -15.06
C PRO A 88 13.40 -14.39 -15.68
N GLU A 89 13.86 -13.76 -16.76
CA GLU A 89 15.11 -14.11 -17.44
C GLU A 89 16.37 -13.78 -16.61
N THR A 90 16.32 -12.71 -15.81
CA THR A 90 17.49 -12.10 -15.17
C THR A 90 17.82 -12.64 -13.78
N GLY A 91 16.99 -13.53 -13.23
CA GLY A 91 17.18 -14.13 -11.91
C GLY A 91 15.91 -14.14 -11.07
N ALA A 92 16.05 -14.53 -9.80
CA ALA A 92 14.93 -14.49 -8.85
C ALA A 92 14.57 -13.02 -8.55
N LEU A 93 13.28 -12.70 -8.61
CA LEU A 93 12.79 -11.39 -8.18
C LEU A 93 12.95 -11.26 -6.66
N GLU A 94 13.45 -10.11 -6.23
CA GLU A 94 13.45 -9.72 -4.82
C GLU A 94 12.05 -9.24 -4.40
N SER A 95 11.85 -9.14 -3.09
CA SER A 95 10.64 -8.58 -2.49
C SER A 95 10.33 -7.19 -3.05
N GLY A 96 9.11 -6.97 -3.55
CA GLY A 96 8.78 -5.74 -4.28
C GLY A 96 7.48 -5.77 -5.07
N ALA A 97 7.11 -4.61 -5.61
CA ALA A 97 6.01 -4.45 -6.55
C ALA A 97 6.52 -4.34 -8.00
N TYR A 98 5.94 -5.15 -8.88
CA TYR A 98 6.33 -5.31 -10.28
C TYR A 98 5.11 -5.21 -11.19
N ALA A 99 5.35 -4.95 -12.48
CA ALA A 99 4.37 -5.07 -13.53
C ALA A 99 4.77 -6.19 -14.49
N ALA A 100 3.87 -7.14 -14.74
CA ALA A 100 3.94 -8.00 -15.90
C ALA A 100 3.21 -7.32 -17.07
N ILE A 101 3.90 -7.13 -18.18
CA ILE A 101 3.37 -6.44 -19.37
C ILE A 101 3.24 -7.44 -20.51
N ALA A 102 2.02 -7.70 -20.97
CA ALA A 102 1.79 -8.49 -22.18
C ALA A 102 1.65 -7.56 -23.39
N TYR A 103 2.50 -7.75 -24.40
CA TYR A 103 2.45 -6.96 -25.64
C TYR A 103 2.33 -7.86 -26.86
N GLU A 104 1.48 -7.44 -27.80
CA GLU A 104 1.19 -8.22 -29.00
C GLU A 104 2.36 -8.21 -29.98
N VAL A 105 2.60 -9.37 -30.59
CA VAL A 105 3.69 -9.59 -31.56
C VAL A 105 3.16 -10.25 -32.83
N GLY A 106 3.83 -9.97 -33.95
CA GLY A 106 3.54 -10.61 -35.23
C GLY A 106 4.07 -12.05 -35.31
N PRO A 107 3.89 -12.72 -36.47
CA PRO A 107 4.31 -14.11 -36.66
C PRO A 107 5.80 -14.36 -36.42
N ASN A 108 6.64 -13.34 -36.59
CA ASN A 108 8.09 -13.44 -36.43
C ASN A 108 8.59 -12.83 -35.11
N GLY A 109 7.69 -12.58 -34.15
CA GLY A 109 8.02 -12.02 -32.83
C GLY A 109 8.19 -10.50 -32.81
N GLU A 110 7.93 -9.80 -33.91
CA GLU A 110 8.05 -8.36 -33.99
C GLU A 110 6.94 -7.64 -33.19
N PRO A 111 7.26 -6.69 -32.28
CA PRO A 111 6.24 -5.98 -31.52
C PRO A 111 5.32 -5.12 -32.39
N LEU A 112 4.02 -5.25 -32.19
CA LEU A 112 3.00 -4.57 -33.00
C LEU A 112 2.63 -3.18 -32.47
N THR A 113 2.89 -2.91 -31.20
CA THR A 113 2.51 -1.65 -30.52
C THR A 113 3.74 -0.87 -30.06
N GLU A 114 3.54 0.43 -29.77
CA GLU A 114 4.62 1.27 -29.22
C GLU A 114 5.07 0.81 -27.83
N LEU A 115 4.12 0.40 -26.99
CA LEU A 115 4.43 -0.25 -25.71
C LEU A 115 5.29 -1.50 -25.93
N GLY A 116 4.93 -2.35 -26.90
CA GLY A 116 5.68 -3.55 -27.21
C GLY A 116 7.09 -3.28 -27.72
N ARG A 117 7.28 -2.23 -28.55
CA ARG A 117 8.61 -1.81 -29.01
C ARG A 117 9.48 -1.35 -27.85
N ARG A 118 8.94 -0.56 -26.91
CA ARG A 118 9.65 -0.17 -25.69
C ARG A 118 9.99 -1.38 -24.82
N CYS A 119 9.07 -2.33 -24.67
CA CYS A 119 9.30 -3.57 -23.92
C CYS A 119 10.42 -4.42 -24.52
N ALA A 120 10.37 -4.69 -25.83
CA ALA A 120 11.40 -5.44 -26.53
C ALA A 120 12.78 -4.75 -26.48
N ALA A 121 12.80 -3.41 -26.50
CA ALA A 121 14.01 -2.61 -26.35
C ALA A 121 14.44 -2.39 -24.88
N ARG A 122 13.73 -2.98 -23.89
CA ARG A 122 13.96 -2.81 -22.45
C ARG A 122 13.97 -1.34 -21.98
N LEU A 123 13.23 -0.48 -22.68
CA LEU A 123 13.12 0.94 -22.34
C LEU A 123 12.16 1.15 -21.16
N PRO A 124 12.31 2.24 -20.38
CA PRO A 124 11.38 2.58 -19.31
C PRO A 124 9.94 2.74 -19.81
N VAL A 125 8.99 2.33 -18.96
CA VAL A 125 7.55 2.39 -19.25
C VAL A 125 6.80 3.01 -18.09
N PHE A 126 5.87 3.92 -18.37
CA PHE A 126 5.03 4.50 -17.34
C PHE A 126 3.84 3.60 -17.03
N ALA A 127 3.57 3.36 -15.74
CA ALA A 127 2.49 2.49 -15.28
C ALA A 127 1.11 3.17 -15.25
N GLY A 128 0.87 4.18 -16.09
CA GLY A 128 -0.42 4.86 -16.23
C GLY A 128 -1.08 4.60 -17.58
N PRO A 129 -2.38 4.93 -17.74
CA PRO A 129 -3.05 4.79 -19.02
C PRO A 129 -2.40 5.67 -20.11
N PRO A 130 -2.39 5.21 -21.38
CA PRO A 130 -2.99 3.98 -21.87
C PRO A 130 -2.11 2.72 -21.67
N ASP A 131 -0.83 2.87 -21.29
CA ASP A 131 0.11 1.74 -21.20
C ASP A 131 -0.32 0.72 -20.13
N SER A 132 -0.82 1.21 -18.99
CA SER A 132 -1.27 0.35 -17.88
C SER A 132 -2.36 -0.63 -18.26
N ASP A 133 -3.12 -0.39 -19.32
CA ASP A 133 -4.21 -1.25 -19.78
C ASP A 133 -3.73 -2.65 -20.20
N SER A 134 -2.41 -2.79 -20.46
CA SER A 134 -1.77 -4.06 -20.81
C SER A 134 -0.85 -4.61 -19.73
N MET A 135 -1.03 -4.15 -18.49
CA MET A 135 -0.21 -4.54 -17.34
C MET A 135 -1.02 -5.26 -16.27
N ALA A 136 -0.34 -6.14 -15.54
CA ALA A 136 -0.83 -6.68 -14.28
C ALA A 136 0.18 -6.41 -13.17
N LEU A 137 -0.31 -5.99 -12.00
CA LEU A 137 0.50 -5.83 -10.80
C LEU A 137 0.88 -7.20 -10.26
N ILE A 138 2.15 -7.37 -9.94
CA ILE A 138 2.72 -8.57 -9.33
C ILE A 138 3.43 -8.13 -8.05
N VAL A 139 3.02 -8.67 -6.91
CA VAL A 139 3.70 -8.46 -5.63
C VAL A 139 4.55 -9.68 -5.33
N ILE A 140 5.84 -9.46 -5.10
CA ILE A 140 6.77 -10.51 -4.70
C ILE A 140 7.02 -10.35 -3.20
N ARG A 141 6.71 -11.41 -2.44
CA ARG A 141 7.00 -11.51 -1.01
C ARG A 141 8.35 -12.21 -0.78
N PRO A 142 9.06 -11.90 0.31
CA PRO A 142 10.33 -12.55 0.60
C PRO A 142 10.12 -14.01 1.02
N ARG A 143 11.15 -14.86 0.86
CA ARG A 143 11.14 -16.23 1.43
C ARG A 143 11.25 -16.24 2.96
N SER A 144 11.96 -15.24 3.47
CA SER A 144 12.14 -14.97 4.90
C SER A 144 12.36 -13.48 5.01
N PRO A 145 11.85 -12.80 6.06
CA PRO A 145 11.97 -11.35 6.18
C PRO A 145 13.41 -10.86 6.03
N VAL A 146 13.59 -9.84 5.19
CA VAL A 146 14.88 -9.18 4.96
C VAL A 146 14.87 -7.70 5.35
N ALA A 147 13.70 -7.18 5.76
CA ALA A 147 13.52 -5.82 6.24
C ALA A 147 12.76 -5.79 7.58
N SER A 148 12.87 -4.67 8.30
CA SER A 148 12.10 -4.41 9.53
C SER A 148 10.69 -3.87 9.26
N ILE A 149 10.38 -3.58 7.99
CA ILE A 149 9.14 -2.94 7.56
C ILE A 149 8.38 -3.90 6.62
N ALA A 150 7.13 -4.19 6.95
CA ALA A 150 6.18 -4.85 6.05
C ALA A 150 5.29 -3.80 5.36
N TYR A 151 5.36 -3.71 4.03
CA TYR A 151 4.52 -2.86 3.21
C TYR A 151 3.33 -3.67 2.68
N ILE A 152 2.11 -3.23 2.97
CA ILE A 152 0.88 -3.95 2.55
C ILE A 152 0.24 -3.23 1.37
N VAL A 153 0.22 -3.90 0.22
CA VAL A 153 -0.42 -3.43 -1.02
C VAL A 153 -1.92 -3.75 -0.98
N PRO A 154 -2.82 -2.77 -1.19
CA PRO A 154 -4.26 -2.92 -0.98
C PRO A 154 -5.00 -3.50 -2.19
N ILE A 155 -4.74 -4.78 -2.52
CA ILE A 155 -5.35 -5.47 -3.67
C ILE A 155 -6.89 -5.52 -3.57
N ALA A 156 -7.43 -5.72 -2.37
CA ALA A 156 -8.87 -5.70 -2.12
C ALA A 156 -9.51 -4.37 -2.55
N THR A 157 -8.88 -3.24 -2.20
CA THR A 157 -9.34 -1.92 -2.62
C THR A 157 -9.33 -1.78 -4.14
N TYR A 158 -8.25 -2.18 -4.81
CA TYR A 158 -8.22 -2.08 -6.28
C TYR A 158 -9.35 -2.88 -6.93
N HIS A 159 -9.62 -4.12 -6.48
CA HIS A 159 -10.72 -4.92 -7.03
C HIS A 159 -12.11 -4.39 -6.65
N ALA A 160 -12.26 -3.70 -5.52
CA ALA A 160 -13.53 -3.08 -5.13
C ALA A 160 -13.98 -1.97 -6.11
N TYR A 161 -13.03 -1.20 -6.65
CA TYR A 161 -13.28 -0.11 -7.61
C TYR A 161 -13.22 -0.54 -9.08
N ASN A 162 -12.74 -1.75 -9.37
CA ASN A 162 -12.53 -2.24 -10.72
C ASN A 162 -13.83 -2.62 -11.43
N SER A 163 -14.23 -1.85 -12.45
CA SER A 163 -15.43 -2.03 -13.26
C SER A 163 -15.28 -3.05 -14.41
N MET A 164 -14.10 -3.66 -14.58
CA MET A 164 -13.85 -4.68 -15.60
C MET A 164 -14.87 -5.83 -15.52
N GLY A 165 -15.50 -6.18 -16.65
CA GLY A 165 -16.54 -7.22 -16.67
C GLY A 165 -17.93 -6.71 -16.25
N GLY A 166 -18.13 -5.39 -16.16
CA GLY A 166 -19.45 -4.77 -16.06
C GLY A 166 -19.96 -4.55 -14.63
N GLY A 167 -19.07 -4.47 -13.64
CA GLY A 167 -19.46 -4.16 -12.27
C GLY A 167 -18.30 -4.09 -11.29
N CYS A 168 -18.54 -3.40 -10.17
CA CYS A 168 -17.64 -3.29 -9.02
C CYS A 168 -18.50 -3.10 -7.75
N PHE A 169 -17.90 -2.88 -6.58
CA PHE A 169 -18.69 -2.61 -5.37
C PHE A 169 -19.42 -1.26 -5.41
N TYR A 170 -19.00 -0.41 -6.33
CA TYR A 170 -19.63 0.85 -6.63
C TYR A 170 -20.41 0.75 -7.94
N GLY A 171 -21.31 1.72 -8.16
CA GLY A 171 -21.86 1.93 -9.48
C GLY A 171 -20.86 2.71 -10.32
N ASP A 172 -20.77 2.40 -11.60
CA ASP A 172 -19.92 3.12 -12.53
C ASP A 172 -20.77 3.93 -13.51
N PRO A 173 -20.78 5.27 -13.44
CA PRO A 173 -21.59 6.07 -14.34
C PRO A 173 -21.02 6.15 -15.77
N VAL A 174 -19.73 5.89 -15.96
CA VAL A 174 -19.06 5.88 -17.27
C VAL A 174 -19.41 4.58 -18.01
N PHE A 175 -19.29 3.44 -17.33
CA PHE A 175 -19.54 2.11 -17.87
C PHE A 175 -20.95 1.58 -17.59
N ARG A 176 -21.79 2.38 -16.93
CA ARG A 176 -23.22 2.13 -16.63
C ARG A 176 -23.46 0.85 -15.85
N THR A 177 -22.64 0.61 -14.84
CA THR A 177 -22.75 -0.54 -13.94
C THR A 177 -23.50 -0.17 -12.68
N HIS A 178 -24.09 -1.17 -12.00
CA HIS A 178 -24.74 -1.00 -10.70
C HIS A 178 -23.81 -1.49 -9.58
N PRO A 179 -23.93 -0.94 -8.35
CA PRO A 179 -23.19 -1.45 -7.20
C PRO A 179 -23.43 -2.94 -6.99
N ALA A 180 -22.35 -3.70 -6.82
CA ALA A 180 -22.39 -5.10 -6.47
C ALA A 180 -21.93 -5.34 -5.02
N ARG A 181 -22.12 -6.57 -4.55
CA ARG A 181 -21.62 -7.04 -3.24
C ARG A 181 -20.57 -8.12 -3.35
N LYS A 182 -20.32 -8.64 -4.56
CA LYS A 182 -19.36 -9.71 -4.84
C LYS A 182 -18.55 -9.35 -6.09
N VAL A 183 -17.25 -9.60 -6.07
CA VAL A 183 -16.36 -9.49 -7.22
C VAL A 183 -15.39 -10.68 -7.22
N SER A 184 -14.93 -11.08 -8.41
CA SER A 184 -13.78 -11.99 -8.54
C SER A 184 -12.48 -11.20 -8.48
N LEU A 185 -11.46 -11.80 -7.87
CA LEU A 185 -10.06 -11.38 -7.91
C LEU A 185 -9.33 -11.99 -9.12
N LEU A 186 -9.87 -13.08 -9.71
CA LEU A 186 -9.34 -13.72 -10.92
C LEU A 186 -9.83 -13.03 -12.20
N ARG A 187 -9.52 -11.74 -12.31
CA ARG A 187 -9.81 -10.86 -13.46
C ARG A 187 -8.75 -9.76 -13.60
N PRO A 188 -8.57 -9.16 -14.80
CA PRO A 188 -7.72 -7.97 -14.99
C PRO A 188 -8.14 -6.80 -14.09
N GLY A 189 -7.18 -5.96 -13.69
CA GLY A 189 -7.46 -4.71 -12.99
C GLY A 189 -7.20 -4.70 -11.48
N GLY A 190 -6.39 -5.62 -10.96
CA GLY A 190 -5.92 -5.61 -9.56
C GLY A 190 -4.79 -4.60 -9.30
N GLY A 191 -5.03 -3.31 -9.58
CA GLY A 191 -4.10 -2.20 -9.33
C GLY A 191 -3.42 -1.65 -10.59
N LEU A 192 -3.25 -2.48 -11.61
CA LEU A 192 -2.88 -2.09 -12.99
C LEU A 192 -3.83 -2.76 -13.97
N GLY A 193 -4.06 -2.14 -15.13
CA GLY A 193 -5.04 -2.60 -16.13
C GLY A 193 -6.50 -2.46 -15.69
N ILE A 194 -6.76 -1.63 -14.68
CA ILE A 194 -8.07 -1.41 -14.09
C ILE A 194 -8.92 -0.51 -14.99
N GLN A 195 -10.20 -0.86 -15.08
CA GLN A 195 -11.22 -0.02 -15.68
C GLN A 195 -11.98 0.69 -14.56
N ILE A 196 -11.91 2.01 -14.52
CA ILE A 196 -12.58 2.82 -13.49
C ILE A 196 -13.31 4.00 -14.13
N GLY A 197 -14.55 4.24 -13.71
CA GLY A 197 -15.35 5.38 -14.16
C GLY A 197 -15.42 6.50 -13.15
N HIS A 198 -14.44 6.58 -12.26
CA HIS A 198 -14.31 7.66 -11.29
C HIS A 198 -13.86 8.96 -11.97
N ALA A 199 -14.05 10.09 -11.28
CA ALA A 199 -13.52 11.36 -11.76
C ALA A 199 -11.99 11.32 -11.84
N GLU A 200 -11.46 11.88 -12.93
CA GLU A 200 -10.04 12.23 -13.01
C GLU A 200 -9.65 13.13 -11.84
N ASP A 201 -8.44 12.94 -11.33
CA ASP A 201 -7.90 13.81 -10.30
C ASP A 201 -7.44 15.14 -10.92
N PRO A 202 -8.07 16.29 -10.58
CA PRO A 202 -7.62 17.58 -11.10
C PRO A 202 -6.23 17.99 -10.58
N TYR A 203 -5.75 17.36 -9.51
CA TYR A 203 -4.47 17.63 -8.84
C TYR A 203 -3.35 16.67 -9.24
N ASP A 204 -3.68 15.59 -9.93
CA ASP A 204 -2.71 14.69 -10.56
C ASP A 204 -3.35 14.01 -11.78
N LYS A 205 -3.25 14.67 -12.93
CA LYS A 205 -3.82 14.18 -14.19
C LYS A 205 -3.02 13.04 -14.82
N ARG A 206 -1.82 12.74 -14.29
CA ARG A 206 -0.91 11.76 -14.89
C ARG A 206 -1.20 10.35 -14.39
N SER A 207 -1.73 10.22 -13.17
CA SER A 207 -2.05 8.93 -12.58
C SER A 207 -3.51 8.92 -12.08
N PRO A 208 -4.36 7.99 -12.55
CA PRO A 208 -5.73 7.90 -12.07
C PRO A 208 -5.81 7.32 -10.65
N ARG A 209 -6.71 7.86 -9.82
CA ARG A 209 -7.02 7.29 -8.50
C ARG A 209 -7.41 5.82 -8.60
N GLN A 210 -7.16 5.07 -7.53
CA GLN A 210 -7.40 3.62 -7.44
C GLN A 210 -6.50 2.76 -8.36
N HIS A 211 -5.45 3.36 -8.94
CA HIS A 211 -4.35 2.64 -9.57
C HIS A 211 -3.16 2.62 -8.63
N PHE A 212 -2.36 1.54 -8.70
CA PHE A 212 -1.07 1.41 -8.00
C PHE A 212 -0.16 2.63 -8.22
N THR A 213 -0.16 3.15 -9.45
CA THR A 213 0.66 4.29 -9.89
C THR A 213 0.32 5.60 -9.17
N HIS A 214 -0.88 5.72 -8.63
CA HIS A 214 -1.35 6.98 -8.05
C HIS A 214 -0.89 7.19 -6.61
N TRP A 215 -0.84 6.15 -5.78
CA TRP A 215 -0.39 6.28 -4.39
C TRP A 215 0.82 5.39 -4.09
N ASP A 216 0.69 4.07 -4.21
CA ASP A 216 1.72 3.12 -3.82
C ASP A 216 3.04 3.34 -4.54
N ALA A 217 3.01 3.50 -5.87
CA ALA A 217 4.21 3.75 -6.66
C ALA A 217 4.97 5.01 -6.21
N LYS A 218 4.25 6.10 -5.88
CA LYS A 218 4.86 7.35 -5.40
C LYS A 218 5.51 7.16 -4.03
N PHE A 219 4.85 6.43 -3.13
CA PHE A 219 5.39 6.14 -1.82
C PHE A 219 6.60 5.20 -1.89
N ILE A 220 6.56 4.18 -2.74
CA ILE A 220 7.67 3.24 -2.97
C ILE A 220 8.90 3.98 -3.51
N ARG A 221 8.72 4.87 -4.49
CA ARG A 221 9.80 5.73 -5.00
C ARG A 221 10.43 6.55 -3.89
N TRP A 222 9.60 7.17 -3.06
CA TRP A 222 10.08 7.96 -1.93
C TRP A 222 10.83 7.09 -0.91
N LEU A 223 10.33 5.90 -0.56
CA LEU A 223 11.01 4.96 0.34
C LEU A 223 12.40 4.59 -0.18
N ARG A 224 12.51 4.25 -1.46
CA ARG A 224 13.79 3.89 -2.09
C ARG A 224 14.76 5.06 -2.12
N ALA A 225 14.29 6.25 -2.49
CA ALA A 225 15.09 7.48 -2.47
C ALA A 225 15.56 7.87 -1.05
N GLN A 226 14.86 7.42 -0.01
CA GLN A 226 15.26 7.58 1.39
C GLN A 226 16.00 6.36 1.96
N HIS A 227 16.28 5.34 1.13
CA HIS A 227 16.97 4.10 1.50
C HIS A 227 16.29 3.28 2.61
N PHE A 228 14.95 3.33 2.69
CA PHE A 228 14.19 2.43 3.55
C PHE A 228 13.95 1.09 2.86
N ALA A 229 14.52 0.02 3.39
CA ALA A 229 14.23 -1.34 2.97
C ALA A 229 12.85 -1.78 3.47
N CYS A 230 12.06 -2.41 2.62
CA CYS A 230 10.73 -2.93 2.94
C CYS A 230 10.55 -4.32 2.33
N ASP A 231 9.84 -5.18 3.04
CA ASP A 231 9.25 -6.38 2.46
C ASP A 231 7.82 -6.12 2.01
N PHE A 232 7.45 -6.63 0.84
CA PHE A 232 6.16 -6.37 0.23
C PHE A 232 5.23 -7.57 0.37
N TYR A 233 4.01 -7.27 0.77
CA TYR A 233 2.91 -8.22 0.93
C TYR A 233 1.63 -7.59 0.41
N THR A 234 0.59 -8.40 0.25
CA THR A 234 -0.77 -7.94 -0.06
C THR A 234 -1.66 -8.01 1.18
N ASP A 235 -2.76 -7.28 1.15
CA ASP A 235 -3.82 -7.42 2.16
C ASP A 235 -4.35 -8.87 2.26
N VAL A 236 -4.36 -9.63 1.16
CA VAL A 236 -4.67 -11.06 1.17
C VAL A 236 -3.66 -11.88 2.00
N ASP A 237 -2.36 -11.56 1.91
CA ASP A 237 -1.34 -12.20 2.75
C ASP A 237 -1.54 -11.83 4.23
N LEU A 238 -1.89 -10.57 4.50
CA LEU A 238 -2.27 -10.09 5.84
C LEU A 238 -3.50 -10.83 6.37
N HIS A 239 -4.51 -11.10 5.53
CA HIS A 239 -5.68 -11.90 5.92
C HIS A 239 -5.30 -13.34 6.28
N ARG A 240 -4.49 -14.00 5.44
CA ARG A 240 -4.08 -15.39 5.64
C ARG A 240 -3.26 -15.56 6.92
N GLY A 241 -2.31 -14.67 7.16
CA GLY A 241 -1.37 -14.74 8.29
C GLY A 241 -0.39 -15.92 8.27
N THR A 242 -0.46 -16.80 7.25
CA THR A 242 0.48 -17.91 7.05
C THR A 242 1.75 -17.48 6.31
N ASP A 243 1.60 -16.55 5.37
CA ASP A 243 2.69 -16.07 4.52
C ASP A 243 3.36 -14.81 5.08
N LEU A 244 2.64 -14.09 5.95
CA LEU A 244 3.09 -12.89 6.66
C LEU A 244 2.96 -13.09 8.17
N ASP A 245 4.08 -13.35 8.83
CA ASP A 245 4.18 -13.27 10.28
C ASP A 245 4.61 -11.86 10.69
N LEU A 246 3.63 -11.01 11.03
CA LEU A 246 3.86 -9.63 11.44
C LEU A 246 4.80 -9.51 12.65
N ASN A 247 4.95 -10.54 13.49
CA ASN A 247 5.84 -10.47 14.66
C ASN A 247 7.33 -10.39 14.29
N GLN A 248 7.68 -10.72 13.05
CA GLN A 248 9.05 -10.59 12.53
C GLN A 248 9.38 -9.16 12.08
N TYR A 249 8.37 -8.27 12.09
CA TYR A 249 8.49 -6.89 11.67
C TYR A 249 8.43 -5.93 12.87
N ARG A 250 8.91 -4.71 12.67
CA ARG A 250 8.80 -3.60 13.63
C ARG A 250 7.73 -2.60 13.22
N CYS A 251 7.56 -2.44 11.91
CA CYS A 251 6.59 -1.53 11.34
C CYS A 251 5.76 -2.22 10.25
N MET A 252 4.45 -2.02 10.29
CA MET A 252 3.57 -2.25 9.15
C MET A 252 3.21 -0.91 8.50
N LEU A 253 3.29 -0.83 7.17
CA LEU A 253 2.86 0.35 6.39
C LEU A 253 1.53 0.09 5.70
N SER A 254 0.63 1.07 5.83
CA SER A 254 -0.63 1.16 5.08
C SER A 254 -0.65 2.49 4.34
N VAL A 255 -0.79 2.49 3.02
CA VAL A 255 -0.49 3.66 2.18
C VAL A 255 -1.62 3.96 1.21
N GLY A 256 -1.89 5.26 1.00
CA GLY A 256 -2.80 5.75 -0.03
C GLY A 256 -4.25 5.47 0.30
N HIS A 257 -4.74 4.30 -0.12
CA HIS A 257 -6.15 3.94 0.06
C HIS A 257 -6.31 2.44 0.37
N HIS A 258 -6.33 2.12 1.66
CA HIS A 258 -6.44 0.74 2.16
C HIS A 258 -7.79 0.53 2.89
N GLU A 259 -8.88 0.63 2.13
CA GLU A 259 -10.26 0.74 2.62
C GLU A 259 -10.89 -0.60 3.05
N TYR A 260 -10.62 -1.68 2.31
CA TYR A 260 -11.36 -2.94 2.42
C TYR A 260 -10.64 -3.97 3.28
N TRP A 261 -11.20 -4.26 4.45
CA TRP A 261 -10.56 -5.13 5.46
C TRP A 261 -11.45 -6.28 5.88
N THR A 262 -10.83 -7.43 6.13
CA THR A 262 -11.47 -8.56 6.80
C THR A 262 -11.29 -8.48 8.31
N GLN A 263 -12.09 -9.22 9.07
CA GLN A 263 -11.90 -9.30 10.53
C GLN A 263 -10.52 -9.89 10.87
N GLN A 264 -10.06 -10.89 10.12
CA GLN A 264 -8.76 -11.53 10.32
C GLN A 264 -7.60 -10.55 10.15
N MET A 265 -7.63 -9.67 9.14
CA MET A 265 -6.62 -8.62 8.99
C MET A 265 -6.59 -7.70 10.23
N ARG A 266 -7.76 -7.29 10.73
CA ARG A 266 -7.86 -6.46 11.95
C ARG A 266 -7.30 -7.18 13.17
N ASP A 267 -7.63 -8.46 13.34
CA ASP A 267 -7.15 -9.28 14.45
C ASP A 267 -5.63 -9.45 14.38
N HIS A 268 -5.06 -9.62 13.19
CA HIS A 268 -3.61 -9.74 12.97
C HIS A 268 -2.89 -8.44 13.32
N VAL A 269 -3.44 -7.31 12.89
CA VAL A 269 -2.89 -5.98 13.22
C VAL A 269 -3.04 -5.67 14.71
N ALA A 270 -4.17 -6.00 15.32
CA ALA A 270 -4.37 -5.83 16.77
C ALA A 270 -3.36 -6.66 17.56
N ARG A 271 -3.16 -7.94 17.22
CA ARG A 271 -2.14 -8.79 17.85
C ARG A 271 -0.74 -8.25 17.66
N PHE A 272 -0.40 -7.78 16.47
CA PHE A 272 0.90 -7.16 16.17
C PHE A 272 1.16 -5.93 17.04
N ILE A 273 0.18 -5.01 17.14
CA ILE A 273 0.30 -3.81 17.98
C ILE A 273 0.40 -4.18 19.46
N ALA A 274 -0.44 -5.11 19.92
CA ALA A 274 -0.39 -5.62 21.30
C ALA A 274 0.98 -6.25 21.63
N GLY A 275 1.62 -6.88 20.65
CA GLY A 275 2.97 -7.46 20.75
C GLY A 275 4.13 -6.46 20.65
N GLY A 276 3.86 -5.16 20.51
CA GLY A 276 4.90 -4.12 20.43
C GLY A 276 5.20 -3.60 19.03
N GLY A 277 4.53 -4.13 18.01
CA GLY A 277 4.63 -3.68 16.62
C GLY A 277 4.01 -2.31 16.37
N ASN A 278 4.62 -1.50 15.51
CA ASN A 278 4.12 -0.17 15.18
C ASN A 278 3.38 -0.16 13.84
N LEU A 279 2.29 0.58 13.74
CA LEU A 279 1.53 0.74 12.49
C LEU A 279 1.65 2.19 12.01
N ALA A 280 2.22 2.41 10.82
CA ALA A 280 2.18 3.72 10.18
C ALA A 280 1.15 3.73 9.03
N VAL A 281 0.11 4.51 9.24
CA VAL A 281 -0.98 4.73 8.29
C VAL A 281 -0.72 6.05 7.56
N PHE A 282 -0.21 5.94 6.33
CA PHE A 282 -0.09 7.02 5.35
C PHE A 282 -1.21 6.93 4.30
N SER A 283 -2.43 6.71 4.80
CA SER A 283 -3.65 6.41 4.04
C SER A 283 -4.81 7.20 4.63
N GLY A 284 -5.87 7.37 3.85
CA GLY A 284 -7.19 7.80 4.32
C GLY A 284 -8.23 6.72 4.02
N ASN A 285 -9.42 6.85 4.60
CA ASN A 285 -10.49 5.87 4.53
C ASN A 285 -10.01 4.46 4.88
N THR A 286 -9.12 4.38 5.86
CA THR A 286 -8.38 3.15 6.15
C THR A 286 -9.26 2.20 6.97
N CYS A 287 -9.32 0.91 6.58
CA CYS A 287 -10.06 -0.13 7.32
C CYS A 287 -11.57 0.16 7.48
N TYR A 288 -12.17 0.98 6.62
CA TYR A 288 -13.56 1.40 6.77
C TYR A 288 -14.58 0.36 6.32
N ARG A 289 -14.29 -0.41 5.25
CA ARG A 289 -15.25 -1.34 4.63
C ARG A 289 -14.99 -2.78 5.07
N PRO A 290 -15.97 -3.45 5.74
CA PRO A 290 -15.85 -4.86 6.07
C PRO A 290 -16.08 -5.77 4.85
N ILE A 291 -15.16 -6.71 4.65
CA ILE A 291 -15.23 -7.76 3.62
C ILE A 291 -14.96 -9.16 4.18
N ASP A 292 -15.29 -10.16 3.38
CA ASP A 292 -14.69 -11.49 3.43
C ASP A 292 -14.12 -11.89 2.06
N PHE A 293 -13.34 -12.97 2.03
CA PHE A 293 -12.80 -13.57 0.81
C PHE A 293 -13.50 -14.88 0.41
N GLY A 294 -14.79 -14.99 0.76
CA GLY A 294 -15.58 -16.21 0.59
C GLY A 294 -15.36 -17.24 1.73
N ALA A 295 -16.24 -18.23 1.78
CA ALA A 295 -16.28 -19.25 2.84
C ALA A 295 -15.57 -20.57 2.47
N ASP A 296 -15.10 -20.71 1.22
CA ASP A 296 -14.45 -21.93 0.78
C ASP A 296 -13.07 -22.02 1.45
N GLY A 297 -12.91 -23.02 2.32
CA GLY A 297 -11.82 -23.16 3.30
C GLY A 297 -10.40 -23.34 2.74
N ASP A 298 -10.15 -22.99 1.49
CA ASP A 298 -8.83 -22.91 0.90
C ASP A 298 -8.33 -21.46 0.88
N LEU A 299 -7.79 -21.03 2.02
CA LEU A 299 -7.17 -19.72 2.17
C LEU A 299 -6.03 -19.49 1.15
N GLN A 300 -5.42 -20.53 0.61
CA GLN A 300 -4.34 -20.41 -0.39
C GLN A 300 -4.88 -20.04 -1.78
N ASN A 301 -6.15 -20.33 -2.06
CA ASN A 301 -6.79 -20.05 -3.34
C ASN A 301 -7.97 -19.08 -3.17
N ILE A 302 -7.67 -17.86 -2.71
CA ILE A 302 -8.65 -16.77 -2.62
C ILE A 302 -8.97 -16.25 -4.02
N ARG A 303 -10.25 -16.31 -4.40
CA ARG A 303 -10.73 -16.00 -5.76
C ARG A 303 -11.76 -14.90 -5.81
N GLU A 304 -12.42 -14.63 -4.68
CA GLU A 304 -13.53 -13.70 -4.62
C GLU A 304 -13.41 -12.82 -3.38
N MET A 305 -14.16 -11.73 -3.41
CA MET A 305 -14.29 -10.81 -2.30
C MET A 305 -15.75 -10.38 -2.19
N ASN A 306 -16.31 -10.43 -0.97
CA ASN A 306 -17.68 -10.04 -0.69
C ASN A 306 -17.72 -8.85 0.27
N ARG A 307 -18.49 -7.81 -0.07
CA ARG A 307 -18.78 -6.70 0.82
C ARG A 307 -19.82 -7.13 1.86
N LEU A 308 -19.48 -7.01 3.13
CA LEU A 308 -20.34 -7.43 4.25
C LEU A 308 -21.31 -6.33 4.68
N ALA A 309 -20.82 -5.09 4.76
CA ALA A 309 -21.60 -3.93 5.12
C ALA A 309 -20.99 -2.66 4.50
N ASP A 310 -21.68 -1.54 4.64
CA ASP A 310 -21.16 -0.25 4.19
C ASP A 310 -20.12 0.31 5.17
N GLN A 311 -20.09 -0.12 6.43
CA GLN A 311 -19.07 0.27 7.41
C GLN A 311 -19.03 -0.75 8.55
N TRP A 312 -17.96 -0.75 9.33
CA TRP A 312 -17.94 -1.49 10.59
C TRP A 312 -18.93 -0.91 11.61
N PRO A 313 -19.46 -1.73 12.54
CA PRO A 313 -20.31 -1.24 13.61
C PRO A 313 -19.62 -0.12 14.40
N ASP A 314 -20.33 1.00 14.59
CA ASP A 314 -19.91 2.17 15.38
C ASP A 314 -18.53 2.73 15.03
N PHE A 315 -18.08 2.57 13.78
CA PHE A 315 -16.75 3.01 13.34
C PHE A 315 -15.62 2.44 14.20
N ASN A 316 -15.77 1.18 14.62
CA ASN A 316 -14.86 0.53 15.56
C ASN A 316 -13.44 0.28 14.99
N GLU A 317 -13.17 0.57 13.72
CA GLU A 317 -11.80 0.72 13.20
C GLU A 317 -11.05 1.85 13.91
N SER A 318 -11.74 2.90 14.37
CA SER A 318 -11.13 3.97 15.17
C SER A 318 -10.60 3.48 16.53
N ASN A 319 -11.05 2.32 17.02
CA ASN A 319 -10.48 1.68 18.21
C ASN A 319 -9.17 0.95 17.91
N LEU A 320 -8.82 0.74 16.64
CA LEU A 320 -7.58 0.12 16.19
C LEU A 320 -6.59 1.15 15.66
N ILE A 321 -7.04 2.07 14.80
CA ILE A 321 -6.19 3.02 14.07
C ILE A 321 -6.38 4.49 14.48
N GLY A 322 -7.23 4.75 15.48
CA GLY A 322 -7.41 6.06 16.10
C GLY A 322 -8.34 7.02 15.36
N LEU A 323 -8.46 6.89 14.04
CA LEU A 323 -9.29 7.72 13.17
C LEU A 323 -10.30 6.88 12.38
N SER A 324 -11.30 7.53 11.78
CA SER A 324 -12.24 6.91 10.84
C SER A 324 -12.69 7.91 9.76
N TYR A 325 -12.94 7.41 8.55
CA TYR A 325 -13.62 8.14 7.48
C TYR A 325 -14.96 8.73 7.95
N GLY A 326 -15.68 8.00 8.81
CA GLY A 326 -16.98 8.40 9.37
C GLY A 326 -16.95 9.69 10.19
N TYR A 327 -15.76 10.18 10.56
CA TYR A 327 -15.56 11.45 11.27
C TYR A 327 -14.78 12.50 10.45
N GLY A 328 -14.39 12.17 9.22
CA GLY A 328 -13.72 13.06 8.27
C GLY A 328 -14.57 13.22 7.01
N GLY A 329 -14.32 12.36 6.01
CA GLY A 329 -15.13 12.20 4.81
C GLY A 329 -14.34 12.30 3.51
N GLY A 330 -15.04 12.18 2.38
CA GLY A 330 -14.49 12.25 1.04
C GLY A 330 -15.04 13.39 0.19
N SER A 331 -14.27 13.80 -0.82
CA SER A 331 -14.68 14.78 -1.82
C SER A 331 -14.61 14.19 -3.22
N TYR A 332 -15.78 13.96 -3.81
CA TYR A 332 -15.96 13.31 -5.09
C TYR A 332 -16.40 14.33 -6.15
N GLY A 333 -16.08 14.05 -7.41
CA GLY A 333 -16.68 14.81 -8.51
C GLY A 333 -18.19 14.61 -8.58
N ILE A 334 -18.91 15.49 -9.26
CA ILE A 334 -20.35 15.33 -9.53
C ILE A 334 -20.54 14.77 -10.93
N TRP A 335 -21.23 13.64 -11.10
CA TRP A 335 -21.54 13.12 -12.42
C TRP A 335 -22.72 13.88 -13.06
N SER A 336 -22.49 14.54 -14.21
CA SER A 336 -23.57 15.16 -14.98
C SER A 336 -24.20 14.15 -15.94
N ARG A 337 -25.44 13.71 -15.66
CA ARG A 337 -26.20 12.81 -16.57
C ARG A 337 -26.41 13.42 -17.96
N PHE A 338 -26.64 14.73 -18.04
CA PHE A 338 -26.84 15.45 -19.30
C PHE A 338 -25.54 15.55 -20.12
N ARG A 339 -24.43 15.95 -19.48
CA ARG A 339 -23.13 16.11 -20.16
C ARG A 339 -22.35 14.81 -20.31
N ARG A 340 -22.81 13.73 -19.66
CA ARG A 340 -22.17 12.41 -19.61
C ARG A 340 -20.70 12.48 -19.21
N LYS A 341 -20.39 13.33 -18.23
CA LYS A 341 -19.04 13.53 -17.69
C LYS A 341 -19.08 14.01 -16.23
N TRP A 342 -17.97 13.80 -15.54
CA TRP A 342 -17.73 14.41 -14.23
C TRP A 342 -17.62 15.94 -14.36
N VAL A 343 -18.26 16.66 -13.45
CA VAL A 343 -18.26 18.12 -13.32
C VAL A 343 -17.95 18.46 -11.86
N LYS A 344 -17.36 19.64 -11.60
CA LYS A 344 -16.98 20.09 -10.25
C LYS A 344 -16.14 19.04 -9.49
N THR A 345 -14.95 18.74 -10.03
CA THR A 345 -14.03 17.75 -9.47
C THR A 345 -13.01 18.34 -8.49
N GLY A 346 -12.94 19.67 -8.40
CA GLY A 346 -12.09 20.37 -7.44
C GLY A 346 -12.68 20.37 -6.02
N ARG A 347 -11.79 20.41 -5.05
CA ARG A 347 -12.03 20.62 -3.62
C ARG A 347 -11.36 21.92 -3.17
N GLU A 348 -11.87 22.50 -2.10
CA GLU A 348 -11.25 23.67 -1.47
C GLU A 348 -9.83 23.35 -0.98
N PRO A 349 -8.90 24.31 -1.03
CA PRO A 349 -7.53 24.14 -0.55
C PRO A 349 -7.51 24.12 0.99
N ILE A 350 -7.76 22.94 1.56
CA ILE A 350 -7.72 22.70 3.01
C ILE A 350 -6.42 21.99 3.36
N GLY A 351 -5.75 22.48 4.40
CA GLY A 351 -4.52 21.88 4.95
C GLY A 351 -4.70 21.44 6.39
N PHE A 352 -3.62 20.91 6.96
CA PHE A 352 -3.55 20.54 8.38
C PHE A 352 -2.90 21.67 9.20
N THR A 353 -3.63 22.18 10.17
CA THR A 353 -3.18 23.16 11.16
C THR A 353 -2.54 22.43 12.35
N VAL A 354 -1.27 22.71 12.59
CA VAL A 354 -0.46 22.08 13.64
C VAL A 354 -0.93 22.50 15.02
N GLN A 355 -1.06 21.52 15.92
CA GLN A 355 -1.48 21.69 17.31
C GLN A 355 -0.36 21.37 18.33
N ARG A 356 0.65 20.60 17.91
CA ARG A 356 1.74 20.10 18.77
C ARG A 356 3.07 20.02 18.00
N ALA A 357 3.62 21.17 17.62
CA ALA A 357 4.82 21.29 16.81
C ALA A 357 6.09 20.73 17.47
N ASP A 358 6.11 20.61 18.80
CA ASP A 358 7.19 20.02 19.59
C ASP A 358 7.22 18.48 19.52
N HIS A 359 6.17 17.85 18.98
CA HIS A 359 6.10 16.41 18.84
C HIS A 359 7.17 15.87 17.88
N TRP A 360 7.76 14.71 18.21
CA TRP A 360 8.88 14.11 17.45
C TRP A 360 8.57 13.90 15.95
N ALA A 361 7.30 13.71 15.59
CA ALA A 361 6.89 13.57 14.20
C ALA A 361 7.21 14.82 13.36
N PHE A 362 7.18 16.01 13.97
CA PHE A 362 7.49 17.29 13.31
C PHE A 362 8.95 17.72 13.46
N ALA A 363 9.81 16.93 14.09
CA ALA A 363 11.22 17.28 14.26
C ALA A 363 11.89 17.62 12.91
N GLY A 364 12.56 18.77 12.83
CA GLY A 364 13.23 19.23 11.62
C GLY A 364 12.31 19.71 10.49
N THR A 365 11.01 19.84 10.71
CA THR A 365 10.07 20.46 9.74
C THR A 365 10.03 21.98 9.86
N ASN A 366 10.40 22.53 11.02
CA ASN A 366 10.28 23.95 11.41
C ASN A 366 8.84 24.50 11.43
N VAL A 367 7.82 23.63 11.43
CA VAL A 367 6.44 24.06 11.61
C VAL A 367 6.22 24.60 13.03
N LYS A 368 5.21 25.45 13.20
CA LYS A 368 4.81 26.03 14.50
C LYS A 368 3.35 25.72 14.79
N ASP A 369 2.97 25.72 16.07
CA ASP A 369 1.57 25.64 16.46
C ASP A 369 0.76 26.76 15.78
N GLY A 370 -0.41 26.40 15.26
CA GLY A 370 -1.27 27.28 14.46
C GLY A 370 -0.87 27.42 13.00
N GLN A 371 0.30 26.90 12.57
CA GLN A 371 0.67 26.90 11.15
C GLN A 371 -0.09 25.82 10.39
N THR A 372 -0.64 26.19 9.23
CA THR A 372 -1.28 25.25 8.29
C THR A 372 -0.30 24.86 7.18
N PHE A 373 -0.23 23.57 6.85
CA PHE A 373 0.52 23.07 5.69
C PHE A 373 -0.37 22.21 4.77
N GLY A 374 -0.01 22.13 3.49
CA GLY A 374 -0.66 21.28 2.50
C GLY A 374 -1.94 21.82 1.88
N ALA A 375 -2.39 23.03 2.25
CA ALA A 375 -3.62 23.64 1.71
C ALA A 375 -3.52 23.89 0.19
N GLU A 376 -2.52 24.65 -0.26
CA GLU A 376 -2.31 24.98 -1.68
C GLU A 376 -2.05 23.74 -2.53
N ASP A 377 -1.38 22.74 -1.96
CA ASP A 377 -1.12 21.48 -2.66
C ASP A 377 -2.32 20.53 -2.62
N HIS A 378 -3.41 20.88 -1.92
CA HIS A 378 -4.58 20.04 -1.70
C HIS A 378 -4.24 18.71 -1.03
N LEU A 379 -3.33 18.70 -0.06
CA LEU A 379 -2.90 17.48 0.67
C LEU A 379 -4.09 16.75 1.29
N VAL A 380 -5.06 17.47 1.84
CA VAL A 380 -6.29 16.87 2.37
C VAL A 380 -7.15 16.41 1.20
N GLY A 381 -7.24 15.10 1.06
CA GLY A 381 -8.09 14.42 0.10
C GLY A 381 -7.35 13.26 -0.51
N TYR A 382 -7.84 12.65 -1.58
CA TYR A 382 -9.24 12.53 -1.97
C TYR A 382 -10.21 12.22 -0.81
N GLU A 383 -9.74 11.50 0.21
CA GLU A 383 -10.47 11.26 1.46
C GLU A 383 -9.63 11.62 2.68
N ALA A 384 -10.33 11.87 3.79
CA ALA A 384 -9.72 12.18 5.07
C ALA A 384 -10.40 11.43 6.22
N ASP A 385 -9.59 10.97 7.17
CA ASP A 385 -10.06 10.34 8.40
C ASP A 385 -10.06 11.35 9.54
N GLY A 386 -11.10 11.32 10.36
CA GLY A 386 -11.29 12.24 11.48
C GLY A 386 -11.32 11.56 12.83
N VAL A 387 -11.27 12.38 13.88
CA VAL A 387 -11.31 11.93 15.28
C VAL A 387 -12.77 11.71 15.69
N PRO A 388 -13.10 10.62 16.40
CA PRO A 388 -14.43 10.41 16.95
C PRO A 388 -14.87 11.55 17.89
N ALA A 389 -16.18 11.81 17.95
CA ALA A 389 -16.73 12.82 18.85
C ALA A 389 -16.54 12.46 20.34
N ILE A 390 -16.55 11.16 20.66
CA ILE A 390 -16.20 10.64 21.98
C ILE A 390 -14.70 10.35 21.97
N PRO A 391 -13.90 10.96 22.86
CA PRO A 391 -12.46 10.73 22.88
C PRO A 391 -12.11 9.24 23.06
N ASN A 392 -11.33 8.70 22.12
CA ASN A 392 -10.84 7.31 22.15
C ASN A 392 -9.40 7.18 22.66
N GLY A 393 -8.73 8.31 22.99
CA GLY A 393 -7.32 8.34 23.36
C GLY A 393 -6.36 8.75 22.23
N PHE A 394 -6.89 9.13 21.05
CA PHE A 394 -6.09 9.69 19.97
C PHE A 394 -5.43 11.02 20.37
N VAL A 395 -4.12 11.13 20.12
CA VAL A 395 -3.37 12.38 20.32
C VAL A 395 -3.25 13.11 19.00
N THR A 396 -4.11 14.10 18.80
CA THR A 396 -4.10 14.97 17.62
C THR A 396 -2.85 15.85 17.61
N LEU A 397 -2.10 15.78 16.50
CA LEU A 397 -0.91 16.56 16.21
C LEU A 397 -1.18 17.72 15.25
N ALA A 398 -2.09 17.51 14.30
CA ALA A 398 -2.63 18.54 13.43
C ALA A 398 -4.07 18.17 13.00
N ASN A 399 -4.89 19.16 12.65
CA ASN A 399 -6.26 18.95 12.19
C ASN A 399 -6.64 19.91 11.06
N THR A 400 -7.67 19.56 10.32
CA THR A 400 -8.21 20.45 9.29
C THR A 400 -9.22 21.43 9.90
N SER A 401 -9.61 22.45 9.15
CA SER A 401 -10.93 23.05 9.37
C SER A 401 -12.03 22.04 9.04
N ARG A 402 -13.28 22.32 9.42
CA ARG A 402 -14.41 21.45 9.05
C ARG A 402 -14.48 21.31 7.53
N LEU A 403 -14.56 20.06 7.05
CA LEU A 403 -14.59 19.70 5.63
C LEU A 403 -15.95 20.01 4.98
N THR A 404 -16.35 21.27 5.01
CA THR A 404 -17.66 21.71 4.53
C THR A 404 -17.83 21.39 3.04
N GLY A 405 -18.93 20.71 2.69
CA GLY A 405 -19.21 20.27 1.31
C GLY A 405 -18.70 18.88 0.96
N TRP A 406 -17.97 18.21 1.87
CA TRP A 406 -17.58 16.80 1.73
C TRP A 406 -18.73 15.89 2.20
N GLU A 407 -18.71 14.62 1.82
CA GLU A 407 -19.83 13.69 2.07
C GLU A 407 -20.24 13.59 3.54
N VAL A 408 -19.27 13.53 4.45
CA VAL A 408 -19.50 13.49 5.91
C VAL A 408 -19.37 14.90 6.52
N GLY A 409 -18.40 15.68 6.07
CA GLY A 409 -18.17 17.05 6.55
C GLY A 409 -17.65 17.11 7.99
N GLY A 410 -16.79 16.17 8.36
CA GLY A 410 -16.12 16.11 9.65
C GLY A 410 -14.84 16.96 9.71
N THR A 411 -13.90 16.56 10.56
CA THR A 411 -12.60 17.23 10.74
C THR A 411 -11.49 16.20 10.60
N GLY A 412 -10.68 16.33 9.55
CA GLY A 412 -9.53 15.46 9.32
C GLY A 412 -8.45 15.68 10.38
N ALA A 413 -7.67 14.66 10.68
CA ALA A 413 -6.61 14.74 11.69
C ALA A 413 -5.36 13.94 11.32
N ILE A 414 -4.22 14.41 11.83
CA ILE A 414 -2.95 13.69 11.89
C ILE A 414 -2.64 13.44 13.35
N GLY A 415 -2.16 12.25 13.70
CA GLY A 415 -1.74 12.02 15.08
C GLY A 415 -1.21 10.64 15.39
N VAL A 416 -1.11 10.37 16.69
CA VAL A 416 -0.63 9.09 17.23
C VAL A 416 -1.67 8.48 18.16
N PHE A 417 -1.67 7.15 18.21
CA PHE A 417 -2.65 6.38 18.97
C PHE A 417 -2.02 5.15 19.60
N LYS A 418 -2.52 4.79 20.79
CA LYS A 418 -2.26 3.51 21.44
C LYS A 418 -3.61 2.87 21.73
N PRO A 419 -4.06 1.90 20.91
CA PRO A 419 -5.38 1.30 21.08
C PRO A 419 -5.48 0.55 22.41
N ASP A 420 -6.63 0.55 23.08
CA ASP A 420 -6.81 -0.29 24.27
C ASP A 420 -7.02 -1.75 23.84
N LEU A 421 -5.93 -2.52 23.88
CA LEU A 421 -5.91 -3.94 23.48
C LEU A 421 -5.66 -4.87 24.69
N GLY A 422 -5.80 -4.37 25.92
CA GLY A 422 -5.47 -5.14 27.12
C GLY A 422 -3.99 -5.55 27.25
N SER A 423 -3.09 -4.88 26.51
CA SER A 423 -1.65 -5.12 26.54
C SER A 423 -0.94 -4.16 27.49
N GLY A 424 0.08 -4.66 28.20
CA GLY A 424 0.85 -3.89 29.18
C GLY A 424 1.77 -2.83 28.55
N ALA A 425 2.73 -2.32 29.33
CA ALA A 425 3.59 -1.19 28.95
C ALA A 425 4.39 -1.35 27.63
N ASN A 426 4.49 -2.56 27.08
CA ASN A 426 5.27 -2.88 25.87
C ASN A 426 4.48 -2.80 24.55
N GLN A 427 3.23 -2.33 24.57
CA GLN A 427 2.42 -2.14 23.36
C GLN A 427 3.06 -1.15 22.36
N GLY A 428 2.88 -1.44 21.08
CA GLY A 428 3.30 -0.57 19.97
C GLY A 428 2.43 0.68 19.82
N THR A 429 2.78 1.51 18.84
CA THR A 429 2.11 2.79 18.57
C THR A 429 1.60 2.84 17.13
N VAL A 430 0.47 3.49 16.92
CA VAL A 430 -0.06 3.82 15.60
C VAL A 430 0.24 5.29 15.31
N PHE A 431 0.77 5.58 14.13
CA PHE A 431 0.75 6.93 13.54
C PHE A 431 -0.26 6.91 12.39
N ASN A 432 -1.11 7.93 12.30
CA ASN A 432 -2.08 8.05 11.22
C ASN A 432 -2.07 9.48 10.65
N CYS A 433 -1.83 9.61 9.34
CA CYS A 433 -1.87 10.89 8.64
C CYS A 433 -3.29 11.31 8.21
N GLY A 434 -4.24 10.38 8.24
CA GLY A 434 -5.66 10.62 8.03
C GLY A 434 -5.99 11.19 6.66
N THR A 435 -5.22 10.90 5.60
CA THR A 435 -5.56 11.34 4.24
C THR A 435 -4.97 10.46 3.14
N THR A 436 -5.71 10.28 2.04
CA THR A 436 -5.27 9.40 0.95
C THR A 436 -4.13 9.99 0.11
N ASP A 437 -4.07 11.30 -0.05
CA ASP A 437 -3.14 11.97 -0.98
C ASP A 437 -1.80 12.33 -0.35
N TRP A 438 -1.50 11.80 0.84
CA TRP A 438 -0.17 11.90 1.42
C TRP A 438 0.94 11.43 0.44
N PRO A 439 0.79 10.28 -0.26
CA PRO A 439 1.77 9.85 -1.26
C PRO A 439 1.82 10.74 -2.50
N ARG A 440 0.73 11.46 -2.84
CA ARG A 440 0.71 12.39 -3.97
C ARG A 440 1.71 13.53 -3.74
N ILE A 441 1.76 14.06 -2.52
CA ILE A 441 2.72 15.10 -2.13
C ILE A 441 4.14 14.55 -2.04
N LEU A 442 4.32 13.31 -1.56
CA LEU A 442 5.64 12.68 -1.56
C LEU A 442 6.21 12.48 -2.97
N GLY A 443 5.35 12.18 -3.95
CA GLY A 443 5.75 12.00 -5.35
C GLY A 443 5.91 13.29 -6.15
N ASP A 444 5.56 14.45 -5.59
CA ASP A 444 5.67 15.76 -6.23
C ASP A 444 6.64 16.66 -5.46
N SER A 445 7.91 16.68 -5.87
CA SER A 445 8.94 17.55 -5.29
C SER A 445 8.69 19.04 -5.54
N GLY A 446 7.78 19.38 -6.45
CA GLY A 446 7.35 20.75 -6.71
C GLY A 446 6.27 21.26 -5.75
N ALA A 447 5.61 20.38 -4.99
CA ALA A 447 4.59 20.76 -4.03
C ALA A 447 5.20 21.57 -2.86
N GLY A 448 4.53 22.66 -2.47
CA GLY A 448 5.03 23.58 -1.43
C GLY A 448 5.19 22.91 -0.06
N SER A 449 4.36 21.91 0.23
CA SER A 449 4.39 21.11 1.46
C SER A 449 5.27 19.86 1.37
N HIS A 450 5.92 19.59 0.22
CA HIS A 450 6.73 18.38 0.02
C HIS A 450 7.77 18.16 1.13
N ALA A 451 8.54 19.20 1.49
CA ALA A 451 9.58 19.10 2.51
C ALA A 451 9.01 18.74 3.90
N ILE A 452 7.83 19.27 4.25
CA ILE A 452 7.17 18.99 5.54
C ILE A 452 6.66 17.54 5.55
N VAL A 453 5.90 17.15 4.52
CA VAL A 453 5.33 15.79 4.38
C VAL A 453 6.44 14.74 4.33
N SER A 454 7.48 14.96 3.53
CA SER A 454 8.67 14.10 3.43
C SER A 454 9.36 13.94 4.78
N ARG A 455 9.61 15.04 5.51
CA ARG A 455 10.26 14.99 6.83
C ARG A 455 9.42 14.26 7.87
N ILE A 456 8.10 14.50 7.93
CA ILE A 456 7.20 13.78 8.84
C ILE A 456 7.23 12.27 8.54
N THR A 457 7.12 11.90 7.26
CA THR A 457 7.15 10.51 6.81
C THR A 457 8.45 9.83 7.24
N HIS A 458 9.59 10.48 7.00
CA HIS A 458 10.90 9.99 7.42
C HIS A 458 10.99 9.80 8.94
N ASN A 459 10.53 10.78 9.74
CA ASN A 459 10.58 10.69 11.19
C ASN A 459 9.76 9.52 11.73
N VAL A 460 8.56 9.31 11.19
CA VAL A 460 7.65 8.21 11.58
C VAL A 460 8.25 6.87 11.20
N ILE A 461 8.65 6.69 9.94
CA ILE A 461 9.18 5.41 9.48
C ILE A 461 10.44 5.07 10.25
N ARG A 462 11.39 6.01 10.35
CA ARG A 462 12.62 5.80 11.12
C ARG A 462 12.31 5.37 12.55
N ARG A 463 11.43 6.09 13.26
CA ARG A 463 11.09 5.76 14.65
C ARG A 463 10.43 4.39 14.78
N PHE A 464 9.61 3.99 13.82
CA PHE A 464 8.84 2.75 13.87
C PHE A 464 9.63 1.54 13.35
N SER A 465 10.63 1.76 12.51
CA SER A 465 11.51 0.73 11.95
C SER A 465 12.78 0.52 12.75
N ASP A 466 13.28 1.56 13.45
CA ASP A 466 14.50 1.48 14.23
C ASP A 466 14.27 0.62 15.48
N VAL A 467 15.20 -0.31 15.71
CA VAL A 467 15.43 -0.89 17.03
C VAL A 467 16.12 0.20 17.84
N SER A 468 15.39 1.20 18.37
CA SER A 468 15.97 1.94 19.48
C SER A 468 16.20 0.90 20.57
N THR A 469 17.47 0.63 20.86
CA THR A 469 17.99 -0.17 21.96
C THR A 469 17.20 0.14 23.23
N ARG A 470 16.10 -0.58 23.46
CA ARG A 470 15.52 -0.70 24.78
C ARG A 470 16.39 -1.76 25.46
N ASP A 471 17.01 -1.33 26.56
CA ASP A 471 18.04 -2.01 27.38
C ASP A 471 19.51 -1.84 26.95
N VAL A 472 20.03 -0.61 27.11
CA VAL A 472 21.42 -0.41 27.60
C VAL A 472 21.42 0.41 28.91
N SER A 473 20.28 0.51 29.61
CA SER A 473 20.23 1.09 30.96
C SER A 473 20.57 0.09 32.08
N HIS A 474 21.03 -1.12 31.74
CA HIS A 474 21.51 -2.09 32.73
C HIS A 474 23.03 -2.31 32.77
N GLU A 475 23.82 -1.73 31.86
CA GLU A 475 25.29 -1.82 31.93
C GLU A 475 25.97 -0.55 32.47
N ASP A 476 25.30 0.61 32.50
CA ASP A 476 25.89 1.85 33.05
C ASP A 476 25.69 2.02 34.58
N SER A 477 24.93 1.11 35.20
CA SER A 477 24.86 0.99 36.67
C SER A 477 25.98 0.11 37.24
N ALA A 478 26.58 -0.78 36.44
CA ALA A 478 27.65 -1.67 36.89
C ALA A 478 29.04 -1.01 36.79
N LEU A 479 29.18 0.04 35.97
CA LEU A 479 30.43 0.80 35.82
C LEU A 479 30.54 2.02 36.75
N ARG A 480 29.48 2.38 37.48
CA ARG A 480 29.50 3.46 38.49
C ARG A 480 29.66 2.98 39.94
N GLU A 481 29.57 1.68 40.22
CA GLU A 481 29.87 1.10 41.55
C GLU A 481 31.32 0.64 41.73
N SER A 482 32.19 0.74 40.71
CA SER A 482 33.60 0.30 40.83
C SER A 482 34.61 1.42 41.16
N LEU A 483 34.15 2.66 41.39
CA LEU A 483 35.05 3.79 41.69
C LEU A 483 34.47 4.68 42.81
N ALA A 484 34.50 4.18 44.04
CA ALA A 484 34.51 4.99 45.25
C ALA A 484 35.49 4.39 46.28
N PRO A 485 36.24 5.21 47.04
CA PRO A 485 37.47 4.80 47.71
C PRO A 485 37.19 3.99 48.97
N GLY A 486 37.79 2.80 49.06
CA GLY A 486 37.81 1.99 50.28
C GLY A 486 38.59 2.68 51.38
N GLY A 487 37.87 3.28 52.33
CA GLY A 487 38.40 3.82 53.56
C GLY A 487 38.37 2.77 54.68
N GLY A 488 39.53 2.56 55.30
CA GLY A 488 39.65 2.31 56.74
C GLY A 488 39.59 0.86 57.20
N GLU A 489 40.74 0.17 57.23
CA GLU A 489 40.98 -0.88 58.22
C GLU A 489 41.84 -0.34 59.37
N HIS A 490 41.24 -0.42 60.56
CA HIS A 490 41.86 -0.25 61.86
C HIS A 490 43.06 -1.19 62.04
N ARG A 491 44.23 -0.63 62.40
CA ARG A 491 45.26 -1.36 63.14
C ARG A 491 45.52 -0.66 64.47
N THR A 492 45.21 -1.37 65.54
CA THR A 492 45.53 -1.06 66.93
C THR A 492 47.03 -1.30 67.18
N PRO A 493 47.68 -0.59 68.12
CA PRO A 493 49.12 -0.58 68.27
C PRO A 493 49.61 -1.70 69.19
N ILE A 494 50.78 -2.26 68.86
CA ILE A 494 51.59 -3.07 69.78
C ILE A 494 52.78 -2.19 70.18
N ASP A 495 52.90 -1.96 71.48
CA ASP A 495 54.02 -1.33 72.13
C ASP A 495 54.76 -2.40 72.95
N ALA A 496 56.08 -2.47 72.82
CA ALA A 496 57.06 -2.94 73.81
C ALA A 496 58.42 -3.14 73.13
N GLY A 497 59.40 -2.29 73.47
CA GLY A 497 60.76 -2.33 72.94
C GLY A 497 61.66 -3.41 73.56
N SER A 498 62.90 -3.48 73.06
CA SER A 498 64.16 -3.61 73.80
C SER A 498 65.33 -3.93 72.85
N ALA A 499 66.49 -3.35 73.21
CA ALA A 499 67.84 -3.48 72.65
C ALA A 499 68.17 -2.69 71.37
#